data_AF-A0A958IFQ4-F1
#
_entry.id   AF-A0A958IFQ4-F1
#
_cell.length_a   1.000
_cell.length_b   1.000
_cell.length_c   1.000
_cell.angle_alpha   90.00
_cell.angle_beta   90.00
_cell.angle_gamma   90.00
#
_symmetry.space_group_name_H-M   'P 1'
#
loop_
_entity.id
_entity.type
_entity.pdbx_description
1 polymer ?
#
loop_
_entity_poly.entity_id
_entity_poly.type
_entity_poly.pdbx_seq_one_letter_code
_entity_poly.pdbx_strand_id
1 'polypeptide(L)'
;INENLIAIYEPAFSEKSLQKLHSFNCDILSLSEEDANSFALNSIVIKNHIIIHSGAEKFSQVMRSKDYIVHNVDISEFLKFGGGLKCLSLQHYI
;
A
#
# COMPACT_ATOMS: atom_id res chain seq x y z
N ILE A 1 -2.38 2.97 -6.13
CA ILE A 1 -2.02 1.64 -6.68
C ILE A 1 -1.97 1.72 -8.20
N ASN A 2 -3.04 2.22 -8.82
CA ASN A 2 -3.07 2.65 -10.22
C ASN A 2 -3.99 3.90 -10.33
N GLU A 3 -4.39 4.30 -11.53
CA GLU A 3 -5.26 5.48 -11.75
C GLU A 3 -6.69 5.32 -11.18
N ASN A 4 -7.17 4.08 -11.06
CA ASN A 4 -8.52 3.76 -10.63
C ASN A 4 -8.60 3.22 -9.19
N LEU A 5 -7.46 3.04 -8.51
CA LEU A 5 -7.41 2.45 -7.17
C LEU A 5 -6.36 3.13 -6.30
N ILE A 6 -6.83 3.69 -5.18
CA ILE A 6 -6.01 4.21 -4.09
C ILE A 6 -6.17 3.29 -2.88
N ALA A 7 -5.05 2.91 -2.26
CA ALA A 7 -5.06 2.23 -0.98
C ALA A 7 -4.63 3.22 0.11
N ILE A 8 -5.39 3.29 1.20
CA ILE A 8 -5.15 4.23 2.31
C ILE A 8 -5.36 3.55 3.66
N TYR A 9 -4.89 4.20 4.72
CA TYR A 9 -5.29 3.94 6.10
C TYR A 9 -6.00 5.20 6.59
N GLU A 10 -7.33 5.17 6.64
CA GLU A 10 -8.15 6.36 6.90
C GLU A 10 -7.77 7.15 8.16
N PRO A 11 -7.46 6.51 9.31
CA PRO A 11 -7.06 7.23 10.51
C PRO A 11 -5.77 8.05 10.39
N ALA A 12 -4.96 7.84 9.35
CA ALA A 12 -3.78 8.67 9.07
C ALA A 12 -4.12 10.01 8.38
N PHE A 13 -5.39 10.25 8.05
CA PHE A 13 -5.84 11.46 7.37
C PHE A 13 -6.76 12.29 8.27
N SER A 14 -6.72 13.61 8.10
CA SER A 14 -7.75 14.48 8.66
C SER A 14 -9.06 14.32 7.89
N GLU A 15 -10.19 14.67 8.53
CA GLU A 15 -11.51 14.61 7.91
C GLU A 15 -11.58 15.38 6.58
N LYS A 16 -11.02 16.59 6.54
CA LYS A 16 -10.94 17.41 5.31
C LYS A 16 -10.16 16.71 4.19
N SER A 17 -9.08 16.00 4.53
CA SER A 17 -8.28 15.24 3.56
C SER A 17 -9.04 14.01 3.06
N LEU A 18 -9.76 13.30 3.93
CA LEU A 18 -10.62 12.18 3.55
C LEU A 18 -11.74 12.63 2.61
N GLN A 19 -12.44 13.73 2.93
CA GLN A 19 -13.46 14.30 2.04
C GLN A 19 -12.91 14.59 0.64
N LYS A 20 -11.68 15.11 0.56
CA LYS A 20 -11.01 15.34 -0.72
C LYS A 20 -10.66 14.03 -1.43
N LEU A 21 -10.16 13.01 -0.73
CA LEU A 21 -9.88 11.70 -1.31
C LEU A 21 -11.16 11.07 -1.89
N HIS A 22 -12.27 11.10 -1.15
CA HIS A 22 -13.57 10.58 -1.59
C HIS A 22 -14.19 11.36 -2.76
N SER A 23 -13.70 12.57 -3.07
CA SER A 23 -14.11 13.32 -4.27
C SER A 23 -13.41 12.86 -5.56
N PHE A 24 -12.38 12.02 -5.47
CA PHE A 24 -11.69 11.50 -6.64
C PHE A 24 -12.50 10.39 -7.31
N ASN A 25 -12.43 10.34 -8.64
CA ASN A 25 -13.13 9.35 -9.43
C ASN A 25 -12.35 8.02 -9.50
N CYS A 26 -12.12 7.40 -8.34
CA CYS A 26 -11.40 6.14 -8.20
C CYS A 26 -11.88 5.35 -6.98
N ASP A 27 -11.64 4.05 -6.98
CA ASP A 27 -11.90 3.19 -5.84
C ASP A 27 -10.92 3.50 -4.69
N ILE A 28 -11.45 3.50 -3.47
CA ILE A 28 -10.66 3.63 -2.26
C ILE A 28 -10.69 2.31 -1.50
N LEU A 29 -9.52 1.69 -1.36
CA LEU A 29 -9.30 0.53 -0.51
C LEU A 29 -8.77 1.00 0.84
N SER A 30 -9.59 0.94 1.87
CA SER A 30 -9.21 1.24 3.24
C SER A 30 -8.62 0.01 3.92
N LEU A 31 -7.44 0.17 4.52
CA LEU A 31 -6.74 -0.91 5.22
C LEU A 31 -7.10 -0.96 6.70
N SER A 32 -6.97 -2.17 7.26
CA SER A 32 -7.01 -2.38 8.70
C SER A 32 -5.81 -1.71 9.39
N GLU A 33 -5.93 -1.42 10.68
CA GLU A 33 -4.81 -0.94 11.49
C GLU A 33 -3.65 -1.96 11.52
N GLU A 34 -3.96 -3.25 11.50
CA GLU A 34 -2.96 -4.33 11.45
C GLU A 34 -2.11 -4.27 10.17
N ASP A 35 -2.76 -4.13 9.00
CA ASP A 35 -2.04 -4.00 7.72
C ASP A 35 -1.28 -2.66 7.63
N ALA A 36 -1.84 -1.59 8.20
CA ALA A 36 -1.16 -0.30 8.25
C ALA A 36 0.13 -0.39 9.07
N ASN A 37 0.07 -1.01 10.25
CA ASN A 37 1.22 -1.21 11.14
C ASN A 37 2.25 -2.19 10.60
N SER A 38 1.87 -3.12 9.71
CA SER A 38 2.81 -3.98 8.99
C SER A 38 3.42 -3.33 7.74
N PHE A 39 3.23 -2.02 7.55
CA PHE A 39 3.77 -1.24 6.43
C PHE A 39 3.23 -1.70 5.04
N ALA A 40 2.03 -2.26 4.97
CA ALA A 40 1.41 -2.73 3.73
C ALA A 40 1.29 -1.62 2.65
N LEU A 41 0.93 -0.40 3.06
CA LEU A 41 0.82 0.78 2.19
C LEU A 41 2.18 1.26 1.67
N ASN A 42 3.27 0.85 2.30
CA ASN A 42 4.63 1.17 1.87
C ASN A 42 5.14 0.15 0.83
N SER A 43 4.25 -0.31 -0.05
CA SER A 43 4.52 -1.29 -1.10
C SER A 43 5.00 -0.62 -2.40
N ILE A 44 5.61 -1.43 -3.27
CA ILE A 44 6.07 -1.00 -4.60
C ILE A 44 5.15 -1.61 -5.65
N VAL A 45 4.61 -0.81 -6.56
CA VAL A 45 3.79 -1.28 -7.68
C VAL A 45 4.52 -0.99 -9.00
N ILE A 46 4.66 -2.02 -9.84
CA ILE A 46 5.23 -1.92 -11.19
C ILE A 46 4.27 -2.64 -12.13
N LYS A 47 3.53 -1.89 -12.94
CA LYS A 47 2.44 -2.42 -13.77
C LYS A 47 1.44 -3.20 -12.89
N ASN A 48 1.25 -4.49 -13.14
CA ASN A 48 0.41 -5.40 -12.35
C ASN A 48 1.20 -6.22 -11.31
N HIS A 49 2.50 -5.95 -11.13
CA HIS A 49 3.28 -6.55 -10.05
C HIS A 49 3.24 -5.64 -8.83
N ILE A 50 3.07 -6.22 -7.65
CA ILE A 50 3.18 -5.51 -6.39
C ILE A 50 4.10 -6.26 -5.42
N ILE A 51 5.02 -5.53 -4.79
CA ILE A 51 5.92 -6.04 -3.78
C ILE A 51 5.41 -5.55 -2.42
N ILE A 52 5.14 -6.48 -1.51
CA ILE A 52 4.50 -6.23 -0.22
C ILE A 52 5.34 -6.89 0.88
N HIS A 53 5.42 -6.27 2.06
CA HIS A 53 6.01 -6.92 3.22
C HIS A 53 5.28 -8.24 3.55
N SER A 54 6.01 -9.31 3.87
CA SER A 54 5.43 -10.62 4.22
C SER A 54 4.46 -10.57 5.40
N GLY A 55 4.62 -9.63 6.35
CA GLY A 55 3.70 -9.44 7.47
C GLY A 55 2.32 -8.85 7.11
N ALA A 56 2.10 -8.41 5.86
CA ALA A 56 0.84 -7.83 5.40
C ALA A 56 -0.01 -8.82 4.57
N GLU A 57 -0.38 -9.95 5.19
CA GLU A 57 -1.04 -11.06 4.49
C GLU A 57 -2.43 -10.69 3.96
N LYS A 58 -3.23 -9.95 4.74
CA LYS A 58 -4.59 -9.54 4.34
C LYS A 58 -4.52 -8.62 3.12
N PHE A 59 -3.68 -7.59 3.15
CA PHE A 59 -3.46 -6.74 1.99
C PHE A 59 -2.95 -7.54 0.78
N SER A 60 -2.07 -8.52 0.99
CA SER A 60 -1.60 -9.41 -0.08
C SER A 60 -2.73 -10.20 -0.73
N GLN A 61 -3.64 -10.76 0.06
CA GLN A 61 -4.81 -11.49 -0.47
C GLN A 61 -5.74 -10.57 -1.26
N VAL A 62 -5.98 -9.35 -0.77
CA VAL A 62 -6.80 -8.35 -1.47
C VAL A 62 -6.18 -7.94 -2.81
N MET A 63 -4.86 -7.80 -2.88
CA MET A 63 -4.19 -7.49 -4.15
C MET A 63 -4.27 -8.66 -5.13
N ARG A 64 -4.11 -9.91 -4.65
CA ARG A 64 -4.30 -11.11 -5.50
C ARG A 64 -5.73 -11.20 -6.06
N SER A 65 -6.76 -10.87 -5.28
CA SER A 65 -8.15 -10.87 -5.77
C SER A 65 -8.48 -9.74 -6.74
N LYS A 66 -7.58 -8.75 -6.86
CA LYS A 66 -7.63 -7.66 -7.85
C LYS A 66 -6.66 -7.90 -9.02
N ASP A 67 -6.29 -9.15 -9.28
CA ASP A 67 -5.44 -9.59 -10.40
C ASP A 67 -3.99 -9.05 -10.38
N TYR A 68 -3.49 -8.65 -9.21
CA TYR A 68 -2.08 -8.31 -9.05
C TYR A 68 -1.21 -9.56 -8.82
N ILE A 69 -0.03 -9.57 -9.42
CA ILE A 69 1.03 -10.54 -9.13
C ILE A 69 1.77 -10.05 -7.88
N VAL A 70 1.45 -10.67 -6.75
CA VAL A 70 1.99 -10.28 -5.43
C VAL A 70 3.29 -11.03 -5.12
N HIS A 71 4.34 -10.24 -4.84
CA HIS A 71 5.66 -10.67 -4.36
C HIS A 71 5.79 -10.29 -2.89
N ASN A 72 5.80 -11.29 -2.00
CA ASN A 72 5.98 -11.06 -0.58
C ASN A 72 7.47 -11.10 -0.22
N VAL A 73 7.94 -10.08 0.49
CA VAL A 73 9.35 -9.96 0.92
C VAL A 73 9.42 -9.64 2.40
N ASP A 74 10.28 -10.34 3.14
CA ASP A 74 10.55 -9.98 4.51
C ASP A 74 11.48 -8.77 4.57
N ILE A 75 10.99 -7.71 5.21
CA ILE A 75 11.73 -6.46 5.47
C ILE A 75 11.62 -6.06 6.94
N SER A 76 11.33 -7.01 7.83
CA SER A 76 11.10 -6.77 9.27
C SER A 76 12.25 -6.01 9.95
N GLU A 77 13.49 -6.20 9.51
CA GLU A 77 14.64 -5.43 10.00
C GLU A 77 14.58 -3.94 9.64
N PHE A 78 14.01 -3.57 8.49
CA PHE A 78 13.84 -2.17 8.09
C PHE A 78 12.67 -1.49 8.80
N LEU A 79 11.64 -2.26 9.18
CA LEU A 79 10.52 -1.75 9.98
C LEU A 79 11.00 -1.23 11.34
N LYS A 80 12.06 -1.82 11.92
CA LYS A 80 12.68 -1.33 13.17
C LYS A 80 13.20 0.10 13.05
N PHE A 81 13.49 0.57 11.84
CA PHE A 81 13.92 1.93 11.53
C PHE A 81 12.79 2.81 10.97
N GLY A 82 11.55 2.33 10.96
CA GLY A 82 10.39 3.03 10.40
C GLY A 82 10.38 3.08 8.87
N GLY A 83 11.12 2.19 8.19
CA GLY A 83 11.20 2.14 6.73
C GLY A 83 10.46 0.93 6.14
N GLY A 84 9.65 1.16 5.12
CA GLY A 84 9.05 0.11 4.28
C GLY A 84 9.67 0.01 2.89
N LEU A 85 9.13 -0.85 2.02
CA LEU A 85 9.68 -1.08 0.67
C LEU A 85 9.75 0.20 -0.16
N LYS A 86 8.69 1.02 -0.15
CA LYS A 86 8.66 2.28 -0.89
C LYS A 86 9.71 3.24 -0.36
N CYS A 87 9.94 3.32 0.95
CA CYS A 87 11.00 4.16 1.54
C CYS A 87 12.41 3.75 1.11
N LEU A 88 12.63 2.48 0.76
CA LEU A 88 13.92 1.94 0.29
C LEU A 88 14.12 2.08 -1.23
N SER A 89 13.16 2.69 -1.93
CA SER A 89 13.17 2.77 -3.38
C SER A 89 12.85 4.19 -3.86
N LEU A 90 13.46 4.57 -4.98
CA LEU A 90 13.06 5.75 -5.74
C LEU A 90 12.76 5.31 -7.16
N GLN A 91 11.55 5.56 -7.62
CA GLN A 91 11.15 5.21 -8.98
C GLN A 91 11.30 6.44 -9.87
N HIS A 92 12.29 6.39 -10.76
CA HIS A 92 12.51 7.40 -11.77
C HIS A 92 11.96 6.88 -13.11
N TYR A 93 11.08 7.66 -13.72
CA TYR A 93 10.58 7.41 -15.07
C TYR A 93 11.32 8.35 -16.02
N ILE A 94 11.92 7.78 -17.06
CA ILE A 94 12.53 8.50 -18.19
C ILE A 94 11.52 8.55 -19.32
#